data_AF-A0A8B3C271-F1
#
_entry.id   AF-A0A8B3C271-F1
#
_cell.length_a   1.000
_cell.length_b   1.000
_cell.length_c   1.000
_cell.angle_alpha   90.00
_cell.angle_beta   90.00
_cell.angle_gamma   90.00
#
_symmetry.space_group_name_H-M   'P 1'
#
loop_
_entity.id
_entity.type
_entity.pdbx_description
1 polymer ?
#
loop_
_entity_poly.entity_id
_entity_poly.type
_entity_poly.pdbx_seq_one_letter_code
_entity_poly.pdbx_strand_id
1 'polypeptide(L)'
;MEKCIIPGCPHEGGNQLGIRCRRPDTTAVWAPNCNVFLCNEHAESGCRIDIRITPANDGKITTNVSVSGCDESISRVTMIRRK
;
A
#
# COMPACT_ATOMS: atom_id res chain seq x y z
N MET A 1 -0.32 -5.35 17.76
CA MET A 1 -1.41 -5.49 16.76
C MET A 1 -1.47 -4.21 15.97
N GLU A 2 -1.55 -4.32 14.65
CA GLU A 2 -1.69 -3.15 13.78
C GLU A 2 -3.16 -2.71 13.76
N LYS A 3 -3.41 -1.41 13.66
CA LYS A 3 -4.78 -0.87 13.58
C LYS A 3 -5.28 -0.91 12.14
N CYS A 4 -6.60 -1.03 11.96
CA CYS A 4 -7.19 -0.76 10.66
C CYS A 4 -6.96 0.71 10.28
N ILE A 5 -6.56 0.95 9.03
CA ILE A 5 -6.25 2.30 8.52
C ILE A 5 -7.48 3.19 8.35
N ILE A 6 -8.69 2.63 8.36
CA ILE A 6 -9.93 3.41 8.22
C ILE A 6 -10.15 4.22 9.51
N PRO A 7 -10.27 5.56 9.44
CA PRO A 7 -10.42 6.41 10.62
C PRO A 7 -11.62 6.02 11.47
N GLY A 8 -11.42 5.96 12.78
CA GLY A 8 -12.47 5.59 13.73
C GLY A 8 -12.86 4.11 13.74
N CYS A 9 -12.22 3.26 12.91
CA CYS A 9 -12.45 1.82 12.96
C CYS A 9 -11.90 1.23 14.27
N PRO A 10 -12.73 0.52 15.06
CA PRO A 10 -12.27 -0.12 16.31
C PRO A 10 -11.59 -1.47 16.07
N HIS A 11 -11.68 -2.01 14.86
CA HIS A 11 -11.20 -3.35 14.53
C HIS A 11 -9.69 -3.36 14.22
N GLU A 12 -9.05 -4.49 14.55
CA GLU A 12 -7.63 -4.71 14.27
C GLU A 12 -7.38 -4.93 12.77
N GLY A 13 -6.24 -4.43 12.30
CA GLY A 13 -5.80 -4.56 10.91
C GLY A 13 -5.08 -5.90 10.70
N GLY A 14 -5.79 -6.90 10.18
CA GLY A 14 -5.22 -8.21 9.84
C GLY A 14 -4.71 -8.33 8.40
N ASN A 15 -5.23 -7.49 7.49
CA ASN A 15 -5.00 -7.62 6.05
C ASN A 15 -4.04 -6.54 5.56
N GLN A 16 -2.82 -6.92 5.19
CA GLN A 16 -1.81 -5.98 4.73
C GLN A 16 -2.03 -5.57 3.27
N LEU A 17 -2.08 -4.26 3.00
CA LEU A 17 -2.10 -3.71 1.66
C LEU A 17 -0.70 -3.72 1.05
N GLY A 18 -0.62 -4.10 -0.23
CA GLY A 18 0.58 -4.02 -1.04
C GLY A 18 0.24 -3.67 -2.49
N ILE A 19 1.22 -3.12 -3.19
CA ILE A 19 1.12 -2.81 -4.61
C ILE A 19 2.18 -3.60 -5.38
N ARG A 20 1.85 -4.06 -6.58
CA ARG A 20 2.76 -4.89 -7.39
C ARG A 20 2.81 -4.40 -8.82
N CYS A 21 4.02 -4.21 -9.33
CA CYS A 21 4.28 -4.02 -10.75
C CYS A 21 4.91 -5.28 -11.35
N ARG A 22 4.40 -5.69 -12.51
CA ARG A 22 4.85 -6.90 -13.22
C ARG A 22 5.29 -6.54 -14.62
N ARG A 23 6.24 -7.32 -15.14
CA ARG A 23 6.54 -7.37 -16.56
C ARG A 23 5.44 -8.15 -17.31
N PRO A 24 5.40 -8.08 -18.64
CA PRO A 24 4.46 -8.88 -19.44
C PRO A 24 4.58 -10.40 -19.19
N ASP A 25 5.78 -10.89 -18.86
CA ASP A 25 6.04 -12.30 -18.49
C ASP A 25 5.61 -12.66 -17.05
N THR A 26 4.88 -11.78 -16.38
CA THR A 26 4.37 -11.90 -15.00
C THR A 26 5.42 -11.82 -13.88
N THR A 27 6.71 -11.75 -14.19
CA THR A 27 7.76 -11.58 -13.18
C THR A 27 7.58 -10.22 -12.49
N ALA A 28 7.85 -10.16 -11.19
CA ALA A 28 7.73 -8.93 -10.43
C ALA A 28 8.90 -7.99 -10.78
N VAL A 29 8.59 -6.74 -11.12
CA VAL A 29 9.58 -5.65 -11.12
C VAL A 29 9.82 -5.21 -9.67
N TRP A 30 8.72 -5.02 -8.94
CA TRP A 30 8.70 -4.74 -7.50
C TRP A 30 7.33 -5.09 -6.91
N ALA A 31 7.30 -5.36 -5.60
CA ALA A 31 6.11 -5.72 -4.85
C ALA A 31 6.21 -5.27 -3.37
N PRO A 32 6.29 -3.96 -3.08
CA PRO A 32 6.30 -3.49 -1.70
C PRO A 32 4.94 -3.75 -1.04
N ASN A 33 4.98 -4.23 0.21
CA ASN A 33 3.86 -3.95 1.11
C ASN A 33 3.88 -2.46 1.47
N CYS A 34 2.74 -1.86 1.76
CA CYS A 34 2.63 -0.43 2.02
C CYS A 34 2.69 -0.08 3.51
N ASN A 35 2.91 -1.08 4.38
CA ASN A 35 2.77 -0.96 5.83
C ASN A 35 1.41 -0.39 6.29
N VAL A 36 0.35 -0.76 5.58
CA VAL A 36 -1.03 -0.33 5.85
C VAL A 36 -1.90 -1.58 5.97
N PHE A 37 -2.84 -1.56 6.91
CA PHE A 37 -3.64 -2.73 7.26
C PHE A 37 -5.14 -2.43 7.28
N LEU A 38 -5.95 -3.37 6.81
CA LEU A 38 -7.41 -3.35 6.88
C LEU A 38 -7.90 -4.46 7.82
N CYS A 39 -8.99 -4.22 8.55
CA CYS A 39 -9.75 -5.30 9.17
C CYS A 39 -10.48 -6.13 8.09
N ASN A 40 -11.01 -7.30 8.45
CA ASN A 40 -11.72 -8.16 7.49
C ASN A 40 -12.93 -7.46 6.89
N GLU A 41 -13.72 -6.76 7.70
CA GLU A 41 -14.92 -6.05 7.26
C GLU A 41 -14.61 -5.04 6.14
N HIS A 42 -13.63 -4.16 6.34
CA HIS A 42 -13.26 -3.17 5.32
C HIS A 42 -12.49 -3.78 4.13
N ALA A 43 -11.81 -4.91 4.32
CA ALA A 43 -11.17 -5.62 3.22
C ALA A 43 -12.22 -6.24 2.29
N GLU A 44 -13.31 -6.79 2.84
CA GLU A 44 -14.37 -7.48 2.12
C GLU A 44 -15.44 -6.52 1.55
N SER A 45 -15.65 -5.35 2.17
CA SER A 45 -16.55 -4.31 1.66
C SER A 45 -16.09 -3.71 0.32
N GLY A 46 -14.82 -3.91 -0.03
CA GLY A 46 -14.16 -3.25 -1.15
C GLY A 46 -13.69 -1.84 -0.80
N CYS A 47 -12.83 -1.28 -1.65
CA CYS A 47 -12.25 0.06 -1.48
C CYS A 47 -12.19 0.76 -2.85
N ARG A 48 -12.45 2.07 -2.86
CA ARG A 48 -12.06 2.92 -3.98
C ARG A 48 -10.62 3.37 -3.78
N ILE A 49 -9.75 3.07 -4.75
CA ILE A 49 -8.32 3.39 -4.67
C ILE A 49 -7.93 4.19 -5.90
N ASP A 50 -7.55 5.45 -5.69
CA ASP A 50 -7.01 6.33 -6.73
C ASP A 50 -5.47 6.32 -6.63
N ILE A 51 -4.78 5.99 -7.72
CA ILE A 51 -3.31 5.85 -7.75
C ILE A 51 -2.68 6.97 -8.56
N ARG A 52 -1.73 7.69 -7.95
CA ARG A 52 -0.86 8.65 -8.65
C ARG A 52 0.55 8.08 -8.78
N ILE A 53 1.10 8.12 -9.99
CA ILE A 53 2.45 7.61 -10.29
C ILE A 53 3.33 8.77 -10.73
N THR A 54 4.49 8.91 -10.09
CA THR A 54 5.54 9.87 -10.45
C THR A 54 6.83 9.09 -10.72
N PRO A 55 7.47 9.24 -11.90
CA PRO A 55 8.75 8.60 -12.17
C PRO A 55 9.82 9.00 -11.15
N ALA A 56 10.66 8.04 -10.78
CA ALA A 56 11.84 8.25 -9.93
C ALA A 56 13.09 7.66 -10.62
N ASN A 57 14.24 8.21 -10.26
CA ASN A 57 15.54 7.95 -10.89
C ASN A 57 16.61 7.50 -9.88
N ASP A 58 16.20 7.12 -8.67
CA ASP A 58 17.05 6.65 -7.57
C ASP A 58 16.99 5.13 -7.34
N GLY A 59 16.25 4.40 -8.18
CA GLY A 59 16.10 2.94 -8.07
C GLY A 59 15.24 2.48 -6.90
N LYS A 60 14.42 3.36 -6.33
CA LYS A 60 13.51 3.04 -5.22
C LYS A 60 12.06 3.14 -5.65
N ILE A 61 11.20 2.43 -4.92
CA ILE A 61 9.75 2.68 -4.92
C ILE A 61 9.37 3.26 -3.57
N THR A 62 8.75 4.42 -3.62
CA THR A 62 8.15 5.08 -2.47
C THR A 62 6.63 4.98 -2.60
N THR A 63 6.00 4.33 -1.64
CA THR A 63 4.54 4.28 -1.52
C THR A 63 4.11 5.24 -0.43
N ASN A 64 3.21 6.17 -0.74
CA ASN A 64 2.53 7.00 0.24
C ASN A 64 1.06 6.61 0.21
N VAL A 65 0.53 6.17 1.35
CA VAL A 65 -0.87 5.81 1.49
C VAL A 65 -1.53 6.81 2.42
N SER A 66 -2.56 7.49 1.92
CA SER A 66 -3.42 8.39 2.67
C SER A 66 -4.86 7.89 2.57
N VAL A 67 -5.64 8.06 3.64
CA VAL A 67 -7.06 7.66 3.67
C VAL A 67 -7.93 8.90 3.73
N SER A 68 -9.01 8.91 2.94
CA SER A 68 -9.97 10.02 2.95
C SER A 68 -10.53 10.25 4.35
N GLY A 69 -10.58 11.50 4.80
CA GLY A 69 -11.00 11.85 6.16
C GLY A 69 -9.91 11.70 7.22
N CYS A 70 -8.65 11.49 6.81
CA CYS A 70 -7.48 11.45 7.68
C CYS A 70 -6.35 12.29 7.09
N ASP A 71 -5.70 13.09 7.92
CA ASP A 71 -4.51 13.87 7.51
C ASP A 71 -3.21 13.07 7.64
N GLU A 72 -3.27 11.88 8.22
CA GLU A 72 -2.10 11.01 8.33
C GLU A 72 -1.84 10.26 7.03
N SER A 73 -0.56 10.14 6.67
CA SER A 73 -0.10 9.32 5.57
C SER A 73 1.02 8.40 6.02
N ILE A 74 1.01 7.18 5.50
CA ILE A 74 2.04 6.19 5.78
C ILE A 74 2.92 6.07 4.55
N SER A 75 4.21 6.37 4.75
CA SER A 75 5.24 6.28 3.72
C SER A 75 6.07 5.03 3.89
N ARG A 76 6.37 4.34 2.79
CA ARG A 76 7.32 3.24 2.77
C ARG A 76 8.25 3.34 1.56
N VAL A 77 9.53 3.06 1.78
CA VAL A 77 10.56 3.05 0.74
C VAL A 77 11.10 1.63 0.58
N THR A 78 11.13 1.12 -0.64
CA THR A 78 11.69 -0.19 -0.99
C THR A 78 12.67 -0.05 -2.13
N MET A 79 13.88 -0.62 -1.98
CA MET A 79 14.88 -0.68 -3.05
C MET A 79 14.43 -1.64 -4.14
N ILE A 80 14.48 -1.22 -5.41
CA ILE A 80 14.28 -2.13 -6.54
C ILE A 80 15.58 -2.91 -6.72
N ARG A 81 15.58 -4.18 -6.36
CA ARG A 81 16.72 -5.07 -6.61
C ARG A 81 16.80 -5.30 -8.12
N ARG A 82 17.84 -4.75 -8.75
CA ARG A 82 18.21 -5.13 -10.12
C ARG A 82 18.77 -6.55 -10.05
N LYS A 83 18.16 -7.47 -10.81
CA LYS A 83 18.79 -8.76 -11.10
C LYS A 83 19.91 -8.55 -12.11
#